data_AF-A0A954Z526-F1
#
_entry.id   AF-A0A954Z526-F1
#
_cell.length_a   1.000
_cell.length_b   1.000
_cell.length_c   1.000
_cell.angle_alpha   90.00
_cell.angle_beta   90.00
_cell.angle_gamma   90.00
#
_symmetry.space_group_name_H-M   'P 1'
#
loop_
_entity.id
_entity.type
_entity.pdbx_description
1 polymer ?
#
loop_
_entity_poly.entity_id
_entity_poly.type
_entity_poly.pdbx_seq_one_letter_code
_entity_poly.pdbx_strand_id
1 'polypeptide(L)'
;LPAIEQLQQRRGTITAQFGHSHGDGHHYDVAREGLRILYLDNHVDPVTQTFQFYAPLDNESAHDEVRGGGAVFRTWRFKPGQRAHLLVPEREWRNQLIVPREAVVVDGLETIMFRLREHDDHDHAIQSHDHSESQEHFQESHDEGFEFEPVGVRMLHQDGEFAVLGESEELRAEDEFALNNAQQLLLALKLHLGGGGGGHDHEH
;
A
#
# COMPACT_ATOMS: atom_id res chain seq x y z
N LEU A 1 7.51 -19.47 -14.34
CA LEU A 1 8.72 -19.29 -15.17
C LEU A 1 8.84 -17.97 -15.96
N PRO A 2 7.83 -17.08 -16.11
CA PRO A 2 7.99 -15.89 -16.95
C PRO A 2 8.75 -14.70 -16.33
N ALA A 3 8.68 -14.47 -15.01
CA ALA A 3 9.13 -13.19 -14.43
C ALA A 3 10.65 -12.94 -14.53
N ILE A 4 11.49 -13.92 -14.18
CA ILE A 4 12.96 -13.77 -14.22
C ILE A 4 13.46 -13.65 -15.66
N GLU A 5 12.90 -14.42 -16.59
CA GLU A 5 13.23 -14.36 -18.01
C GLU A 5 12.82 -13.01 -18.62
N GLN A 6 11.61 -12.53 -18.31
CA GLN A 6 11.15 -11.20 -18.71
C GLN A 6 12.03 -10.09 -18.11
N LEU A 7 12.48 -10.25 -16.87
CA LEU A 7 13.40 -9.32 -16.22
C LEU A 7 14.72 -9.25 -16.98
N GLN A 8 15.29 -10.39 -17.38
CA GLN A 8 16.52 -10.43 -18.17
C GLN A 8 16.34 -9.74 -19.54
N GLN A 9 15.24 -10.03 -20.25
CA GLN A 9 14.93 -9.42 -21.57
C GLN A 9 14.77 -7.90 -21.48
N ARG A 10 14.13 -7.41 -20.41
CA ARG A 10 13.92 -5.97 -20.16
C ARG A 10 15.11 -5.29 -19.50
N ARG A 11 16.20 -6.02 -19.22
CA ARG A 11 17.36 -5.56 -18.43
C ARG A 11 16.96 -4.97 -17.07
N GLY A 12 15.92 -5.53 -16.48
CA GLY A 12 15.46 -5.17 -15.14
C GLY A 12 16.47 -5.58 -14.07
N THR A 13 16.32 -4.99 -12.90
CA THR A 13 17.17 -5.26 -11.73
C THR A 13 16.36 -5.91 -10.62
N ILE A 14 17.02 -6.71 -9.80
CA ILE A 14 16.46 -7.27 -8.57
C ILE A 14 17.04 -6.57 -7.35
N THR A 15 16.37 -6.75 -6.21
CA THR A 15 16.86 -6.33 -4.90
C THR A 15 17.16 -7.54 -4.05
N ALA A 16 18.32 -7.58 -3.40
CA ALA A 16 18.67 -8.60 -2.41
C ALA A 16 18.62 -8.01 -1.00
N GLN A 17 17.87 -8.65 -0.10
CA GLN A 17 17.81 -8.30 1.31
C GLN A 17 18.58 -9.34 2.13
N PHE A 18 19.50 -8.86 2.96
CA PHE A 18 20.32 -9.68 3.84
C PHE A 18 19.95 -9.43 5.29
N GLY A 19 19.45 -10.46 5.97
CA GLY A 19 19.23 -10.40 7.41
C GLY A 19 20.55 -10.41 8.18
N HIS A 20 20.72 -9.50 9.13
CA HIS A 20 21.84 -9.52 10.06
C HIS A 20 21.44 -10.23 11.35
N SER A 21 22.13 -11.33 11.63
CA SER A 21 22.29 -11.79 13.01
C SER A 21 23.55 -11.11 13.56
N HIS A 22 23.38 -9.94 14.18
CA HIS A 22 24.31 -9.47 15.20
C HIS A 22 23.71 -9.81 16.56
N GLY A 23 24.55 -10.23 17.52
CA GLY A 23 24.14 -10.78 18.83
C GLY A 23 23.37 -9.80 19.75
N ASP A 24 23.08 -8.62 19.25
CA ASP A 24 22.52 -7.45 19.89
C ASP A 24 21.01 -7.26 19.57
N GLY A 25 20.38 -8.23 18.90
CA GLY A 25 18.92 -8.31 18.76
C GLY A 25 18.30 -7.36 17.74
N HIS A 26 19.09 -6.48 17.13
CA HIS A 26 18.63 -5.59 16.06
C HIS A 26 18.90 -6.22 14.68
N HIS A 27 17.84 -6.73 14.05
CA HIS A 27 17.88 -7.10 12.64
C HIS A 27 17.84 -5.83 11.80
N TYR A 28 18.96 -5.48 11.17
CA TYR A 28 18.95 -4.53 10.06
C TYR A 28 18.99 -5.35 8.77
N ASP A 29 17.89 -5.30 8.01
CA ASP A 29 17.88 -5.82 6.66
C ASP A 29 18.70 -4.88 5.79
N VAL A 30 19.84 -5.35 5.29
CA VAL A 30 20.62 -4.60 4.31
C VAL A 30 20.06 -4.95 2.95
N ALA A 31 19.37 -4.00 2.33
CA ALA A 31 18.95 -4.10 0.95
C ALA A 31 20.08 -3.68 0.00
N ARG A 32 20.24 -4.43 -1.08
CA ARG A 32 21.09 -4.12 -2.23
C ARG A 32 20.24 -4.15 -3.48
N GLU A 33 19.94 -2.97 -3.97
CA GLU A 33 19.12 -2.74 -5.16
C GLU A 33 19.99 -2.74 -6.43
N GLY A 34 19.35 -2.75 -7.59
CA GLY A 34 20.05 -2.55 -8.87
C GLY A 34 20.84 -3.76 -9.37
N LEU A 35 20.68 -4.94 -8.76
CA LEU A 35 21.41 -6.14 -9.13
C LEU A 35 20.92 -6.66 -10.49
N ARG A 36 21.81 -6.76 -11.47
CA ARG A 36 21.47 -7.25 -12.82
C ARG A 36 21.70 -8.74 -12.92
N ILE A 37 20.78 -9.46 -13.55
CA ILE A 37 20.98 -10.88 -13.84
C ILE A 37 21.99 -11.01 -14.98
N LEU A 38 23.17 -11.56 -14.68
CA LEU A 38 24.25 -11.79 -15.65
C LEU A 38 24.03 -13.08 -16.43
N TYR A 39 23.58 -14.13 -15.74
CA TYR A 39 23.36 -15.45 -16.31
C TYR A 39 22.10 -16.06 -15.72
N LEU A 40 21.31 -16.71 -16.57
CA LEU A 40 20.17 -17.54 -16.21
C LEU A 40 20.43 -18.92 -16.84
N ASP A 41 20.38 -19.97 -16.02
CA ASP A 41 20.53 -21.33 -16.49
C ASP A 41 19.34 -21.72 -17.37
N ASN A 42 19.59 -22.51 -18.41
CA ASN A 42 18.56 -23.03 -19.30
C ASN A 42 17.97 -24.37 -18.83
N HIS A 43 18.50 -24.94 -17.75
CA HIS A 43 18.02 -26.17 -17.15
C HIS A 43 17.26 -25.94 -15.84
N VAL A 44 16.07 -26.53 -15.74
CA VAL A 44 15.34 -26.66 -14.47
C VAL A 44 15.99 -27.79 -13.69
N ASP A 45 16.38 -27.55 -12.43
CA ASP A 45 16.71 -28.65 -11.53
C ASP A 45 15.45 -29.49 -11.28
N PRO A 46 15.43 -30.79 -11.64
CA PRO A 46 14.21 -31.59 -11.62
C PRO A 46 13.72 -31.95 -10.22
N VAL A 47 14.58 -31.83 -9.19
CA VAL A 47 14.23 -32.16 -7.80
C VAL A 47 13.62 -30.95 -7.11
N THR A 48 14.24 -29.79 -7.28
CA THR A 48 13.82 -28.54 -6.62
C THR A 48 12.83 -27.74 -7.45
N GLN A 49 12.70 -28.04 -8.74
CA GLN A 49 11.93 -27.27 -9.73
C GLN A 49 12.35 -25.79 -9.78
N THR A 50 13.65 -25.53 -9.60
CA THR A 50 14.23 -24.19 -9.63
C THR A 50 15.21 -24.01 -10.78
N PHE A 51 15.47 -22.76 -11.14
CA PHE A 51 16.55 -22.38 -12.06
C PHE A 51 17.64 -21.67 -11.27
N GLN A 52 18.88 -21.91 -11.67
CA GLN A 52 20.00 -21.15 -11.16
C GLN A 52 20.17 -19.87 -11.97
N PHE A 53 20.48 -18.77 -11.30
CA PHE A 53 20.90 -17.54 -11.95
C PHE A 53 21.96 -16.85 -11.11
N TYR A 54 22.74 -15.99 -11.76
CA TYR A 54 23.82 -15.26 -11.14
C TYR A 54 23.61 -13.76 -11.34
N ALA A 55 23.64 -13.02 -10.23
CA ALA A 55 23.68 -11.57 -10.22
C ALA A 55 24.94 -11.14 -9.45
N PRO A 56 25.83 -10.33 -10.05
CA PRO A 56 27.00 -9.83 -9.34
C PRO A 56 26.54 -8.88 -8.24
N LEU A 57 27.15 -9.04 -7.07
CA LEU A 57 26.97 -8.17 -5.92
C LEU A 57 28.31 -7.50 -5.62
N ASP A 58 28.35 -6.19 -5.78
CA ASP A 58 29.52 -5.42 -5.37
C ASP A 58 29.62 -5.46 -3.84
N ASN A 59 30.73 -6.04 -3.37
CA ASN A 59 30.98 -6.26 -1.95
C ASN A 59 31.89 -5.16 -1.39
N GLU A 60 31.72 -4.87 -0.11
CA GLU A 60 32.45 -3.82 0.60
C GLU A 60 33.22 -4.43 1.78
N SER A 61 34.37 -3.87 2.11
CA SER A 61 35.09 -4.23 3.34
C SER A 61 34.34 -3.69 4.55
N ALA A 62 33.90 -4.58 5.44
CA ALA A 62 33.32 -4.22 6.72
C ALA A 62 34.39 -3.78 7.74
N HIS A 63 35.58 -4.38 7.67
CA HIS A 63 36.70 -4.04 8.55
C HIS A 63 38.03 -4.40 7.89
N ASP A 64 39.02 -3.50 7.95
CA ASP A 64 40.40 -3.76 7.56
C ASP A 64 41.28 -3.64 8.81
N GLU A 65 41.82 -4.76 9.30
CA GLU A 65 42.74 -4.79 10.44
C GLU A 65 44.17 -4.97 9.92
N VAL A 66 45.06 -4.02 10.24
CA VAL A 66 46.49 -4.17 9.94
C VAL A 66 47.16 -4.81 11.16
N ARG A 67 47.61 -6.06 11.03
CA ARG A 67 48.37 -6.74 12.10
C ARG A 67 49.86 -6.45 11.98
N GLY A 68 50.56 -6.53 13.11
CA GLY A 68 52.02 -6.36 13.20
C GLY A 68 52.74 -7.23 12.17
N GLY A 69 53.52 -6.60 11.30
CA GLY A 69 54.15 -7.23 10.14
C GLY A 69 53.60 -6.77 8.77
N GLY A 70 52.58 -5.91 8.75
CA GLY A 70 52.05 -5.29 7.52
C GLY A 70 50.99 -6.11 6.79
N ALA A 71 50.50 -7.19 7.38
CA ALA A 71 49.40 -7.97 6.83
C ALA A 71 48.06 -7.26 7.08
N VAL A 72 47.30 -7.03 6.00
CA VAL A 72 45.94 -6.49 6.06
C VAL A 72 44.94 -7.64 6.06
N PHE A 73 44.20 -7.79 7.15
CA PHE A 73 43.08 -8.71 7.27
C PHE A 73 41.79 -7.97 6.93
N ARG A 74 41.19 -8.32 5.79
CA ARG A 74 39.92 -7.73 5.33
C ARG A 74 38.75 -8.64 5.67
N THR A 75 37.82 -8.10 6.43
CA THR A 75 36.50 -8.70 6.67
C THR A 75 35.51 -8.12 5.68
N TRP A 76 34.82 -8.97 4.93
CA TRP A 76 33.80 -8.57 3.97
C TRP A 76 32.43 -8.35 4.64
N ARG A 77 31.67 -7.40 4.11
CA ARG A 77 30.29 -7.14 4.53
C ARG A 77 29.37 -8.31 4.18
N PHE A 78 29.42 -8.78 2.94
CA PHE A 78 28.66 -9.95 2.49
C PHE A 78 29.56 -11.18 2.47
N LYS A 79 29.15 -12.24 3.18
CA LYS A 79 29.95 -13.46 3.32
C LYS A 79 29.45 -14.56 2.36
N PRO A 80 30.34 -15.38 1.76
CA PRO A 80 29.93 -16.57 1.03
C PRO A 80 29.04 -17.48 1.89
N GLY A 81 27.96 -18.00 1.30
CA GLY A 81 26.97 -18.83 1.99
C GLY A 81 25.94 -18.06 2.83
N GLN A 82 26.05 -16.74 2.93
CA GLN A 82 25.00 -15.92 3.56
C GLN A 82 23.74 -15.96 2.70
N ARG A 83 22.59 -16.21 3.35
CA ARG A 83 21.29 -16.25 2.69
C ARG A 83 20.76 -14.84 2.48
N ALA A 84 20.08 -14.63 1.37
CA ALA A 84 19.39 -13.40 1.03
C ALA A 84 17.96 -13.71 0.58
N HIS A 85 17.04 -12.78 0.82
CA HIS A 85 15.73 -12.76 0.17
C HIS A 85 15.80 -11.89 -1.08
N LEU A 86 15.29 -12.39 -2.20
CA LEU A 86 15.34 -11.68 -3.47
C LEU A 86 13.95 -11.11 -3.79
N LEU A 87 13.87 -9.80 -3.99
CA LEU A 87 12.70 -9.14 -4.52
C LEU A 87 12.88 -9.00 -6.03
N VAL A 88 12.04 -9.72 -6.77
CA VAL A 88 12.02 -9.72 -8.22
C VAL A 88 10.82 -8.89 -8.66
N PRO A 89 11.01 -7.73 -9.31
CA PRO A 89 9.89 -6.93 -9.76
C PRO A 89 9.20 -7.64 -10.93
N GLU A 90 7.95 -8.06 -10.72
CA GLU A 90 7.17 -8.74 -11.75
C GLU A 90 6.61 -7.75 -12.79
N ARG A 91 6.19 -6.57 -12.34
CA ARG A 91 5.54 -5.56 -13.17
C ARG A 91 5.90 -4.16 -12.69
N GLU A 92 5.91 -3.23 -13.63
CA GLU A 92 6.00 -1.81 -13.38
C GLU A 92 4.63 -1.18 -13.69
N TRP A 93 4.13 -0.35 -12.77
CA TRP A 93 2.91 0.42 -12.96
C TRP A 93 3.30 1.86 -13.29
N ARG A 94 2.83 2.39 -14.42
CA ARG A 94 3.08 3.78 -14.86
C ARG A 94 1.76 4.50 -14.96
N ASN A 95 1.72 5.74 -14.50
CA ASN A 95 0.53 6.60 -14.52
C ASN A 95 -0.70 5.95 -13.83
N GLN A 96 -0.46 5.10 -12.84
CA GLN A 96 -1.52 4.49 -12.03
C GLN A 96 -1.56 5.13 -10.65
N LEU A 97 -2.75 5.22 -10.07
CA LEU A 97 -2.92 5.66 -8.70
C LEU A 97 -2.61 4.49 -7.76
N ILE A 98 -1.71 4.70 -6.81
CA ILE A 98 -1.36 3.72 -5.77
C ILE A 98 -1.87 4.27 -4.45
N VAL A 99 -2.71 3.49 -3.77
CA VAL A 99 -3.31 3.86 -2.49
C VAL A 99 -3.03 2.78 -1.44
N PRO A 100 -3.06 3.12 -0.14
CA PRO A 100 -3.08 2.11 0.91
C PRO A 100 -4.24 1.14 0.69
N ARG A 101 -4.04 -0.13 1.02
CA ARG A 101 -5.08 -1.16 0.91
C ARG A 101 -6.36 -0.78 1.66
N GLU A 102 -6.26 -0.06 2.76
CA GLU A 102 -7.39 0.36 3.60
C GLU A 102 -8.24 1.49 2.99
N ALA A 103 -7.74 2.15 1.95
CA ALA A 103 -8.46 3.19 1.22
C ALA A 103 -9.54 2.61 0.29
N VAL A 104 -9.44 1.32 -0.04
CA VAL A 104 -10.35 0.62 -0.94
C VAL A 104 -11.15 -0.43 -0.21
N VAL A 105 -12.38 -0.64 -0.65
CA VAL A 105 -13.22 -1.75 -0.20
C VAL A 105 -13.80 -2.46 -1.41
N VAL A 106 -13.89 -3.79 -1.34
CA VAL A 106 -14.52 -4.61 -2.37
C VAL A 106 -15.91 -5.01 -1.89
N ASP A 107 -16.93 -4.62 -2.64
CA ASP A 107 -18.33 -4.99 -2.40
C ASP A 107 -18.88 -5.73 -3.61
N GLY A 108 -18.93 -7.06 -3.51
CA GLY A 108 -19.35 -7.93 -4.62
C GLY A 108 -18.38 -7.82 -5.82
N LEU A 109 -18.85 -7.21 -6.91
CA LEU A 109 -18.07 -7.01 -8.14
C LEU A 109 -17.46 -5.60 -8.25
N GLU A 110 -17.76 -4.72 -7.30
CA GLU A 110 -17.31 -3.34 -7.32
C GLU A 110 -16.15 -3.14 -6.35
N THR A 111 -15.19 -2.30 -6.76
CA THR A 111 -14.19 -1.75 -5.84
C THR A 111 -14.53 -0.29 -5.62
N ILE A 112 -14.56 0.14 -4.36
CA ILE A 112 -15.08 1.44 -3.96
C ILE A 112 -14.00 2.17 -3.16
N MET A 113 -13.86 3.47 -3.43
CA MET A 113 -13.18 4.44 -2.58
C MET A 113 -14.19 5.49 -2.10
N PHE A 114 -13.84 6.21 -1.05
CA PHE A 114 -14.71 7.27 -0.51
C PHE A 114 -14.09 8.63 -0.80
N ARG A 115 -14.78 9.45 -1.61
CA ARG A 115 -14.40 10.82 -1.92
C ARG A 115 -15.03 11.76 -0.92
N LEU A 116 -14.26 12.75 -0.45
CA LEU A 116 -14.77 13.84 0.36
C LEU A 116 -15.63 14.76 -0.50
N ARG A 117 -16.84 15.09 -0.06
CA ARG A 117 -17.62 16.17 -0.65
C ARG A 117 -17.10 17.51 -0.16
N GLU A 118 -16.86 18.43 -1.10
CA GLU A 118 -16.76 19.85 -0.77
C GLU A 118 -18.15 20.33 -0.29
N HIS A 119 -18.18 20.92 0.89
CA HIS A 119 -19.36 21.61 1.38
C HIS A 119 -19.51 22.90 0.58
N ASP A 120 -20.50 22.96 -0.31
CA ASP A 120 -20.86 24.19 -0.99
C ASP A 120 -21.50 25.10 0.07
N ASP A 121 -20.77 26.10 0.57
CA ASP A 121 -21.15 27.02 1.67
C ASP A 121 -22.37 27.93 1.35
N HIS A 122 -23.25 27.52 0.44
CA HIS A 122 -24.29 28.35 -0.15
C HIS A 122 -25.68 28.28 0.49
N ASP A 123 -25.90 27.46 1.53
CA ASP A 123 -27.26 27.28 2.08
C ASP A 123 -27.45 27.68 3.57
N HIS A 124 -26.67 28.65 4.05
CA HIS A 124 -27.04 29.40 5.27
C HIS A 124 -27.92 30.61 4.95
N ALA A 125 -29.04 30.38 4.24
CA ALA A 125 -30.11 31.36 4.19
C ALA A 125 -30.84 31.37 5.55
N ILE A 126 -30.45 32.34 6.37
CA ILE A 126 -31.06 32.75 7.64
C ILE A 126 -32.60 32.71 7.52
N GLN A 127 -33.23 31.70 8.12
CA GLN A 127 -34.63 31.81 8.50
C GLN A 127 -34.71 32.41 9.90
N SER A 128 -34.68 33.74 9.96
CA SER A 128 -35.09 34.47 11.16
C SER A 128 -36.60 34.36 11.30
N HIS A 129 -37.08 33.27 11.91
CA HIS A 129 -38.43 33.22 12.47
C HIS A 129 -38.35 33.70 13.92
N ASP A 130 -38.81 34.93 14.11
CA ASP A 130 -39.12 35.56 15.38
C ASP A 130 -40.20 34.75 16.09
N HIS A 131 -39.84 33.94 17.09
CA HIS A 131 -40.76 33.54 18.15
C HIS A 131 -40.04 33.42 19.48
N SER A 132 -40.43 34.32 20.38
CA SER A 132 -40.31 34.20 21.83
C SER A 132 -40.85 32.86 22.32
N GLU A 133 -40.03 32.07 23.02
CA GLU A 133 -40.26 31.63 24.40
C GLU A 133 -39.13 30.68 24.83
N SER A 134 -38.82 30.77 26.12
CA SER A 134 -37.70 30.14 26.81
C SER A 134 -37.73 28.62 26.75
N GLN A 135 -36.82 28.03 25.96
CA GLN A 135 -36.25 26.71 26.20
C GLN A 135 -34.75 26.81 25.97
N GLU A 136 -33.96 26.35 26.94
CA GLU A 136 -32.52 26.16 26.77
C GLU A 136 -32.30 25.10 25.70
N HIS A 137 -32.27 25.54 24.44
CA HIS A 137 -31.81 24.74 23.32
C HIS A 137 -30.30 24.57 23.52
N PHE A 138 -29.88 23.38 23.95
CA PHE A 138 -28.54 22.90 23.67
C PHE A 138 -28.37 22.98 22.17
N GLN A 139 -27.65 23.99 21.71
CA GLN A 139 -27.18 24.06 20.35
C GLN A 139 -26.11 22.98 20.25
N GLU A 140 -26.53 21.75 19.96
CA GLU A 140 -25.64 20.73 19.42
C GLU A 140 -25.01 21.40 18.21
N SER A 141 -23.74 21.79 18.36
CA SER A 141 -22.89 22.10 17.23
C SER A 141 -23.00 20.89 16.33
N HIS A 142 -23.75 21.00 15.25
CA HIS A 142 -23.62 20.08 14.14
C HIS A 142 -22.13 20.12 13.81
N ASP A 143 -21.42 19.05 14.15
CA ASP A 143 -20.05 18.85 13.68
C ASP A 143 -20.14 19.09 12.17
N GLU A 144 -19.37 20.06 11.66
CA GLU A 144 -19.06 20.17 10.24
C GLU A 144 -18.24 18.92 9.88
N GLY A 145 -18.92 17.79 9.87
CA GLY A 145 -18.36 16.48 9.64
C GLY A 145 -18.06 16.36 8.16
N PHE A 146 -16.93 15.74 7.87
CA PHE A 146 -16.59 15.34 6.51
C PHE A 146 -17.66 14.40 5.95
N GLU A 147 -18.38 14.83 4.91
CA GLU A 147 -19.31 13.97 4.19
C GLU A 147 -18.55 13.22 3.09
N PHE A 148 -18.66 11.90 3.09
CA PHE A 148 -18.01 11.05 2.09
C PHE A 148 -19.03 10.40 1.17
N GLU A 149 -18.72 10.37 -0.13
CA GLU A 149 -19.50 9.66 -1.13
C GLU A 149 -18.72 8.47 -1.72
N PRO A 150 -19.38 7.32 -1.98
CA PRO A 150 -18.73 6.17 -2.59
C PRO A 150 -18.46 6.42 -4.08
N VAL A 151 -17.25 6.12 -4.52
CA VAL A 151 -16.79 6.23 -5.91
C VAL A 151 -16.28 4.86 -6.36
N GLY A 152 -16.84 4.36 -7.46
CA GLY A 152 -16.38 3.12 -8.09
C GLY A 152 -15.01 3.30 -8.72
N VAL A 153 -14.08 2.38 -8.44
CA VAL A 153 -12.73 2.39 -8.99
C VAL A 153 -12.39 1.06 -9.63
N ARG A 154 -11.50 1.10 -10.62
CA ARG A 154 -10.99 -0.10 -11.28
C ARG A 154 -9.74 -0.61 -10.58
N MET A 155 -9.81 -1.73 -9.87
CA MET A 155 -8.63 -2.34 -9.25
C MET A 155 -7.79 -3.13 -10.29
N LEU A 156 -6.52 -2.77 -10.45
CA LEU A 156 -5.58 -3.50 -11.31
C LEU A 156 -4.75 -4.52 -10.52
N HIS A 157 -4.41 -4.19 -9.27
CA HIS A 157 -3.65 -5.06 -8.38
C HIS A 157 -3.91 -4.69 -6.92
N GLN A 158 -3.73 -5.65 -6.04
CA GLN A 158 -3.77 -5.47 -4.60
C GLN A 158 -2.82 -6.46 -3.95
N ASP A 159 -2.04 -6.00 -2.99
CA ASP A 159 -1.27 -6.84 -2.07
C ASP A 159 -1.70 -6.59 -0.61
N GLY A 160 -0.83 -6.89 0.36
CA GLY A 160 -1.13 -6.71 1.77
C GLY A 160 -1.12 -5.25 2.24
N GLU A 161 -0.45 -4.36 1.50
CA GLU A 161 -0.13 -2.99 1.91
C GLU A 161 -0.77 -1.96 0.97
N PHE A 162 -0.79 -2.24 -0.33
CA PHE A 162 -1.24 -1.30 -1.35
C PHE A 162 -2.27 -1.90 -2.31
N ALA A 163 -3.05 -1.00 -2.91
CA ALA A 163 -3.86 -1.26 -4.08
C ALA A 163 -3.43 -0.34 -5.23
N VAL A 164 -3.37 -0.90 -6.43
CA VAL A 164 -3.07 -0.17 -7.67
C VAL A 164 -4.35 -0.04 -8.47
N LEU A 165 -4.73 1.20 -8.75
CA LEU A 165 -5.97 1.56 -9.42
C LEU A 165 -5.72 1.94 -10.87
N GLY A 166 -6.67 1.57 -11.71
CA GLY A 166 -6.81 1.95 -13.11
C GLY A 166 -7.16 3.43 -13.24
N GLU A 167 -6.95 3.98 -14.44
CA GLU A 167 -7.63 5.23 -14.81
C GLU A 167 -9.15 5.00 -14.73
N SER A 168 -9.86 5.94 -14.13
CA SER A 168 -11.32 5.98 -14.04
C SER A 168 -11.76 7.42 -14.30
N GLU A 169 -12.92 7.61 -14.94
CA GLU A 169 -13.47 8.93 -15.21
C GLU A 169 -13.92 9.64 -13.91
N GLU A 170 -14.20 8.85 -12.87
CA GLU A 170 -14.62 9.34 -11.57
C GLU A 170 -13.47 9.80 -10.67
N LEU A 171 -12.21 9.47 -11.00
CA LEU A 171 -11.02 9.85 -10.24
C LEU A 171 -10.34 11.07 -10.86
N ARG A 172 -10.50 12.25 -10.24
CA ARG A 172 -9.77 13.47 -10.64
C ARG A 172 -8.57 13.74 -9.74
N ALA A 173 -7.61 14.52 -10.26
CA ALA A 173 -6.39 14.83 -9.52
C ALA A 173 -6.64 15.75 -8.32
N GLU A 174 -7.69 16.56 -8.40
CA GLU A 174 -8.16 17.47 -7.35
C GLU A 174 -9.04 16.80 -6.28
N ASP A 175 -9.48 15.55 -6.49
CA ASP A 175 -10.38 14.89 -5.56
C ASP A 175 -9.64 14.44 -4.29
N GLU A 176 -10.24 14.72 -3.12
CA GLU A 176 -9.77 14.21 -1.83
C GLU A 176 -10.46 12.89 -1.48
N PHE A 177 -9.68 11.89 -1.06
CA PHE A 177 -10.20 10.55 -0.72
C PHE A 177 -9.81 10.11 0.68
N ALA A 178 -10.69 9.32 1.31
CA ALA A 178 -10.34 8.59 2.52
C ALA A 178 -9.26 7.54 2.20
N LEU A 179 -8.12 7.65 2.89
CA LEU A 179 -6.99 6.72 2.73
C LEU A 179 -7.03 5.54 3.71
N ASN A 180 -8.03 5.51 4.59
CA ASN A 180 -8.23 4.47 5.58
C ASN A 180 -9.73 4.27 5.85
N ASN A 181 -10.05 3.22 6.60
CA ASN A 181 -11.39 2.95 7.11
C ASN A 181 -12.52 2.87 6.05
N ALA A 182 -12.19 2.55 4.78
CA ALA A 182 -13.19 2.43 3.71
C ALA A 182 -14.27 1.37 4.04
N GLN A 183 -13.90 0.31 4.75
CA GLN A 183 -14.83 -0.72 5.20
C GLN A 183 -15.89 -0.17 6.17
N GLN A 184 -15.49 0.68 7.11
CA GLN A 184 -16.40 1.28 8.10
C GLN A 184 -17.32 2.29 7.43
N LEU A 185 -16.80 3.09 6.50
CA LEU A 185 -17.61 4.03 5.70
C LEU A 185 -18.67 3.29 4.89
N LEU A 186 -18.32 2.16 4.25
CA LEU A 186 -19.28 1.33 3.52
C LEU A 186 -20.36 0.76 4.45
N LEU A 187 -19.99 0.29 5.64
CA LEU A 187 -20.95 -0.22 6.62
C LEU A 187 -21.90 0.89 7.09
N ALA A 188 -21.38 2.07 7.40
CA ALA A 188 -22.18 3.22 7.82
C ALA A 188 -23.17 3.63 6.72
N LEU A 189 -22.71 3.70 5.46
CA LEU A 189 -23.56 3.99 4.31
C LEU A 189 -24.69 2.95 4.14
N LYS A 190 -24.37 1.66 4.24
CA LYS A 190 -25.36 0.58 4.15
C LYS A 190 -26.39 0.62 5.28
N LEU A 191 -25.96 0.95 6.51
CA LEU A 191 -26.86 1.11 7.65
C LEU A 191 -27.80 2.30 7.45
N HIS A 192 -27.30 3.42 6.93
CA HIS A 192 -28.12 4.59 6.62
C HIS A 192 -29.16 4.29 5.53
N LEU A 193 -28.76 3.59 4.47
CA LEU A 193 -29.66 3.18 3.37
C LEU A 193 -30.65 2.08 3.78
N GLY A 194 -30.27 1.20 4.71
CA GLY A 194 -31.08 0.07 5.19
C GLY A 194 -31.99 0.37 6.38
N GLY A 195 -31.86 1.55 7.01
CA GLY A 195 -32.57 1.93 8.25
C GLY A 195 -34.03 2.37 8.09
N GLY A 196 -34.59 2.39 6.88
CA GLY A 196 -35.95 2.86 6.59
C GLY A 196 -37.07 1.82 6.77
N GLY A 197 -37.10 1.07 7.88
CA GLY A 197 -38.06 -0.02 8.07
C GLY A 197 -38.34 -0.39 9.53
N GLY A 198 -38.86 0.56 10.31
CA GLY A 198 -39.28 0.33 11.69
C GLY A 198 -40.45 1.23 12.08
N GLY A 199 -41.63 0.92 11.57
CA GLY A 199 -42.88 1.51 12.06
C GLY A 199 -43.10 1.08 13.51
N HIS A 200 -43.04 2.03 14.43
CA HIS A 200 -43.50 1.84 15.80
C HIS A 200 -45.03 1.83 15.81
N ASP A 201 -45.64 0.64 15.81
CA ASP A 201 -47.00 0.47 16.31
C ASP A 201 -46.93 0.39 17.84
N HIS A 202 -47.32 1.48 18.50
CA HIS A 202 -47.78 1.45 19.88
C HIS A 202 -49.27 1.17 19.88
N GLU A 203 -49.67 -0.03 20.29
CA GLU A 203 -51.05 -0.32 20.64
C GLU A 203 -51.22 -0.14 22.16
N HIS A 204 -52.16 0.74 22.53
CA HIS A 204 -52.60 1.04 23.89
C HIS A 204 -53.64 0.04 24.38
#